data_AF-A0A523N1J8-F1
#
_entry.id   AF-A0A523N1J8-F1
#
_cell.length_a   1.000
_cell.length_b   1.000
_cell.length_c   1.000
_cell.angle_alpha   90.00
_cell.angle_beta   90.00
_cell.angle_gamma   90.00
#
_symmetry.space_group_name_H-M   'P 1'
#
loop_
_entity.id
_entity.type
_entity.pdbx_description
1 polymer ?
#
loop_
_entity_poly.entity_id
_entity_poly.type
_entity_poly.pdbx_seq_one_letter_code
_entity_poly.pdbx_strand_id
1 'polypeptide(L)'
;MAKKPFINKYGFVEYPFLHDQRKGKNWWFFNLLEDHLKRRARRKYGRNHTRDQMDEDMMSFLAQTSLKIYVLLPSGMGMEFKLIGKYETKELVHLEDPVPYITEKYGGGKFKINIYHEGTFAGTENFKTHGDPKWVEIPDDKLI
;
A
#
# COMPACT_ATOMS: atom_id res chain seq x y z
N MET A 1 -11.85 20.92 -7.97
CA MET A 1 -13.01 20.00 -7.82
C MET A 1 -12.56 18.59 -8.18
N ALA A 2 -12.70 17.63 -7.27
CA ALA A 2 -12.39 16.23 -7.57
C ALA A 2 -13.41 15.67 -8.59
N LYS A 3 -12.94 15.01 -9.65
CA LYS A 3 -13.81 14.39 -10.65
C LYS A 3 -14.58 13.23 -10.01
N LYS A 4 -15.87 13.10 -10.31
CA LYS A 4 -16.76 12.07 -9.74
C LYS A 4 -16.52 10.70 -10.37
N PRO A 5 -16.65 9.59 -9.62
CA PRO A 5 -16.63 8.23 -10.17
C PRO A 5 -17.62 8.06 -11.33
N PHE A 6 -17.27 7.24 -12.32
CA PHE A 6 -18.12 6.92 -13.47
C PHE A 6 -18.09 5.43 -13.77
N ILE A 7 -19.09 4.91 -14.49
CA ILE A 7 -19.13 3.50 -14.89
C ILE A 7 -18.50 3.37 -16.27
N ASN A 8 -17.51 2.49 -16.42
CA ASN A 8 -16.82 2.27 -17.68
C ASN A 8 -17.65 1.41 -18.64
N LYS A 9 -17.17 1.28 -19.90
CA LYS A 9 -17.87 0.53 -20.96
C LYS A 9 -18.04 -0.97 -20.67
N TYR A 10 -17.39 -1.49 -19.63
CA TYR A 10 -17.47 -2.87 -19.18
C TYR A 10 -18.34 -3.03 -17.93
N GLY A 11 -18.95 -1.95 -17.44
CA GLY A 11 -19.86 -1.98 -16.29
C GLY A 11 -19.18 -1.81 -14.92
N PHE A 12 -17.88 -1.51 -14.87
CA PHE A 12 -17.15 -1.31 -13.60
C PHE A 12 -17.15 0.17 -13.18
N VAL A 13 -17.21 0.42 -11.87
CA VAL A 13 -17.04 1.77 -11.32
C VAL A 13 -15.57 2.16 -11.42
N GLU A 14 -15.26 3.07 -12.34
CA GLU A 14 -13.97 3.71 -12.48
C GLU A 14 -13.92 5.01 -11.69
N TYR A 15 -12.86 5.14 -10.90
CA TYR A 15 -12.56 6.38 -10.21
C TYR A 15 -11.62 7.23 -11.08
N PRO A 16 -11.93 8.50 -11.36
CA PRO A 16 -11.09 9.36 -12.19
C PRO A 16 -9.65 9.53 -11.70
N PHE A 17 -9.37 9.23 -10.43
CA PHE A 17 -8.00 9.20 -9.92
C PHE A 17 -7.18 8.03 -10.47
N LEU A 18 -7.79 6.99 -11.06
CA LEU A 18 -7.11 5.90 -11.74
C LEU A 18 -6.57 6.33 -13.11
N HIS A 19 -7.11 7.41 -13.69
CA HIS A 19 -6.73 7.96 -15.00
C HIS A 19 -5.95 9.27 -14.90
N ASP A 20 -5.45 9.62 -13.72
CA ASP A 20 -4.63 10.80 -13.53
C ASP A 20 -3.25 10.58 -14.16
N GLN A 21 -2.88 11.33 -15.20
CA GLN A 21 -1.54 11.17 -15.80
C GLN A 21 -0.40 11.59 -14.87
N ARG A 22 -0.68 12.38 -13.82
CA ARG A 22 0.28 12.62 -12.72
C ARG A 22 0.58 11.33 -11.95
N LYS A 23 -0.29 10.32 -12.09
CA LYS A 23 -0.14 8.98 -11.54
C LYS A 23 0.48 7.95 -12.50
N GLY A 24 0.99 8.36 -13.66
CA GLY A 24 1.72 7.44 -14.55
C GLY A 24 2.97 6.80 -13.92
N LYS A 25 3.48 7.36 -12.81
CA LYS A 25 4.54 6.79 -11.96
C LYS A 25 4.06 6.36 -10.56
N ASN A 26 2.74 6.28 -10.35
CA ASN A 26 2.12 6.11 -9.03
C ASN A 26 1.81 4.65 -8.78
N TRP A 27 2.89 3.89 -8.69
CA TRP A 27 2.86 2.50 -8.30
C TRP A 27 2.63 2.40 -6.79
N TRP A 28 1.78 1.48 -6.35
CA TRP A 28 1.30 1.43 -4.96
C TRP A 28 2.43 1.23 -3.93
N PHE A 29 3.50 0.52 -4.27
CA PHE A 29 4.70 0.43 -3.44
C PHE A 29 5.40 1.77 -3.26
N PHE A 30 5.41 2.61 -4.29
CA PHE A 30 5.97 3.95 -4.16
C PHE A 30 5.14 4.78 -3.19
N ASN A 31 3.81 4.71 -3.26
CA ASN A 31 2.92 5.41 -2.33
C ASN A 31 3.16 4.96 -0.89
N LEU A 32 3.29 3.64 -0.67
CA LEU A 32 3.64 3.09 0.64
C LEU A 32 4.97 3.63 1.18
N LEU A 33 5.95 3.90 0.31
CA LEU A 33 7.30 4.33 0.68
C LEU A 33 7.53 5.84 0.52
N GLU A 34 6.56 6.62 0.05
CA GLU A 34 6.81 7.98 -0.43
C GLU A 34 7.45 8.86 0.65
N ASP A 35 6.93 8.85 1.87
CA ASP A 35 7.47 9.61 2.99
C ASP A 35 8.84 9.09 3.45
N HIS A 36 9.11 7.79 3.30
CA HIS A 36 10.44 7.22 3.55
C HIS A 36 11.45 7.72 2.52
N LEU A 37 11.07 7.65 1.23
CA LEU A 37 11.89 8.07 0.10
C LEU A 37 12.16 9.58 0.14
N LYS A 38 11.16 10.41 0.45
CA LYS A 38 11.34 11.86 0.63
C LYS A 38 12.35 12.17 1.73
N ARG A 39 12.28 11.46 2.86
CA ARG A 39 13.24 11.63 3.97
C ARG A 39 14.66 11.24 3.56
N ARG A 40 14.82 10.12 2.85
CA ARG A 40 16.12 9.63 2.37
C ARG A 40 16.70 10.56 1.29
N ALA A 41 15.91 10.92 0.30
CA ALA A 41 16.30 11.80 -0.78
C ALA A 41 16.67 13.20 -0.25
N ARG A 42 15.92 13.74 0.71
CA ARG A 42 16.27 15.02 1.36
C ARG A 42 17.59 14.97 2.11
N ARG A 43 17.93 13.84 2.73
CA ARG A 43 19.23 13.66 3.41
C ARG A 43 20.39 13.57 2.42
N LYS A 44 20.18 12.91 1.28
CA LYS A 44 21.23 12.65 0.28
C LYS A 44 21.46 13.81 -0.69
N TYR A 45 20.38 14.45 -1.16
CA TYR A 45 20.41 15.46 -2.24
C TYR A 45 19.88 16.84 -1.80
N GLY A 46 19.41 16.99 -0.56
CA GLY A 46 18.87 18.25 -0.04
C GLY A 46 17.41 18.52 -0.43
N ARG A 47 16.97 19.79 -0.31
CA ARG A 47 15.56 20.17 -0.50
C ARG A 47 15.08 20.03 -1.95
N ASN A 48 15.98 20.06 -2.92
CA ASN A 48 15.68 20.02 -4.35
C ASN A 48 15.83 18.61 -4.95
N HIS A 49 15.62 17.57 -4.15
CA HIS A 49 15.65 16.20 -4.65
C HIS A 49 14.56 15.98 -5.71
N THR A 50 14.83 15.09 -6.67
CA THR A 50 13.92 14.80 -7.78
C THR A 50 13.17 13.48 -7.55
N ARG A 51 12.07 13.28 -8.29
CA ARG A 51 11.32 12.03 -8.29
C ARG A 51 12.17 10.86 -8.78
N ASP A 52 13.04 11.08 -9.77
CA ASP A 52 13.89 10.05 -10.35
C ASP A 52 14.95 9.57 -9.34
N GLN A 53 15.50 10.49 -8.53
CA GLN A 53 16.38 10.11 -7.41
C GLN A 53 15.68 9.24 -6.37
N MET A 54 14.38 9.45 -6.15
CA MET A 54 13.57 8.60 -5.28
C MET A 54 13.28 7.24 -5.93
N ASP A 55 13.04 7.20 -7.25
CA ASP A 55 12.88 5.95 -8.02
C ASP A 55 14.15 5.08 -7.92
N GLU A 56 15.32 5.67 -8.19
CA GLU A 56 16.61 4.98 -8.10
C GLU A 56 16.87 4.44 -6.68
N ASP A 57 16.64 5.27 -5.66
CA ASP A 57 16.81 4.84 -4.26
C ASP A 57 15.84 3.71 -3.91
N MET A 58 14.56 3.83 -4.30
CA MET A 58 13.57 2.78 -4.08
C MET A 58 14.01 1.45 -4.69
N MET A 59 14.43 1.44 -5.95
CA MET A 59 14.85 0.21 -6.63
C MET A 59 16.06 -0.45 -5.97
N SER A 60 16.91 0.32 -5.30
CA SER A 60 18.08 -0.21 -4.59
C SER A 60 17.75 -1.06 -3.35
N PHE A 61 16.63 -0.79 -2.67
CA PHE A 61 16.27 -1.46 -1.42
C PHE A 61 14.93 -2.19 -1.42
N LEU A 62 14.10 -2.00 -2.45
CA LEU A 62 12.76 -2.57 -2.54
C LEU A 62 12.72 -4.08 -2.28
N ALA A 63 13.65 -4.85 -2.83
CA ALA A 63 13.72 -6.30 -2.64
C ALA A 63 13.97 -6.72 -1.18
N GLN A 64 14.49 -5.82 -0.35
CA GLN A 64 14.82 -6.03 1.06
C GLN A 64 13.67 -5.60 2.00
N THR A 65 12.52 -5.27 1.43
CA THR A 65 11.35 -4.83 2.19
C THR A 65 10.37 -5.99 2.42
N SER A 66 9.58 -5.86 3.48
CA SER A 66 8.50 -6.78 3.81
C SER A 66 7.23 -6.01 4.14
N LEU A 67 6.09 -6.66 4.01
CA LEU A 67 4.78 -6.09 4.26
C LEU A 67 4.03 -6.86 5.34
N LYS A 68 3.27 -6.11 6.14
CA LYS A 68 2.23 -6.66 7.01
C LYS A 68 0.89 -6.06 6.62
N ILE A 69 -0.13 -6.91 6.50
CA ILE A 69 -1.49 -6.51 6.19
C ILE A 69 -2.35 -6.70 7.44
N TYR A 70 -3.06 -5.65 7.82
CA TYR A 70 -3.97 -5.62 8.95
C TYR A 70 -5.40 -5.38 8.49
N VAL A 71 -6.37 -6.04 9.13
CA VAL A 71 -7.76 -5.59 9.10
C VAL A 71 -8.00 -4.60 10.23
N LEU A 72 -8.82 -3.59 9.94
CA LEU A 72 -9.15 -2.50 10.86
C LEU A 72 -10.59 -2.68 11.32
N LEU A 73 -10.76 -2.99 12.60
CA LEU A 73 -12.07 -3.19 13.21
C LEU A 73 -12.39 -2.03 14.16
N PRO A 74 -13.61 -1.47 14.10
CA PRO A 74 -14.08 -0.56 15.14
C PRO A 74 -14.08 -1.28 16.49
N SER A 75 -13.49 -0.66 17.51
CA SER A 75 -13.47 -1.21 18.87
C SER A 75 -13.71 -0.08 19.88
N GLY A 76 -14.94 -0.01 20.39
CA GLY A 76 -15.40 1.12 21.21
C GLY A 76 -15.21 2.47 20.51
N MET A 77 -14.45 3.38 21.14
CA MET A 77 -14.09 4.69 20.60
C MET A 77 -12.85 4.66 19.68
N GLY A 78 -12.25 3.48 19.47
CA GLY A 78 -10.99 3.32 18.76
C GLY A 78 -11.04 2.33 17.61
N MET A 79 -9.85 1.92 17.18
CA MET A 79 -9.64 0.94 16.11
C MET A 79 -8.72 -0.16 16.61
N GLU A 80 -9.13 -1.40 16.43
CA GLU A 80 -8.30 -2.58 16.62
C GLU A 80 -7.66 -2.97 15.28
N PHE A 81 -6.38 -3.32 15.32
CA PHE A 81 -5.63 -3.79 14.16
C PHE A 81 -5.32 -5.26 14.35
N LYS A 82 -5.94 -6.12 13.55
CA LYS A 82 -5.64 -7.55 13.55
C LYS A 82 -4.75 -7.89 12.38
N LEU A 83 -3.62 -8.54 12.64
CA LEU A 83 -2.71 -8.97 11.60
C LEU A 83 -3.34 -10.15 10.84
N ILE A 84 -3.36 -10.07 9.52
CA ILE A 84 -3.99 -11.10 8.66
C ILE A 84 -3.07 -11.60 7.55
N GLY A 85 -1.92 -10.97 7.36
CA GLY A 85 -0.95 -11.37 6.35
C GLY A 85 0.43 -10.78 6.56
N LYS A 86 1.43 -11.56 6.18
CA LYS A 86 2.87 -11.23 6.19
C LYS A 86 3.42 -11.61 4.83
N TYR A 87 4.20 -10.72 4.22
CA TYR A 87 4.71 -10.91 2.86
C TYR A 87 6.13 -10.37 2.74
N GLU A 88 6.96 -11.05 1.96
CA GLU A 88 8.10 -10.42 1.32
C GLU A 88 7.63 -9.58 0.13
N THR A 89 8.35 -8.50 -0.18
CA THR A 89 7.97 -7.63 -1.29
C THR A 89 7.87 -8.37 -2.63
N LYS A 90 8.74 -9.35 -2.90
CA LYS A 90 8.70 -10.16 -4.13
C LYS A 90 7.35 -10.83 -4.38
N GLU A 91 6.59 -11.12 -3.32
CA GLU A 91 5.28 -11.78 -3.42
C GLU A 91 4.17 -10.85 -3.91
N LEU A 92 4.30 -9.53 -3.73
CA LEU A 92 3.24 -8.56 -4.04
C LEU A 92 3.69 -7.47 -5.03
N VAL A 93 4.99 -7.35 -5.31
CA VAL A 93 5.58 -6.33 -6.18
C VAL A 93 4.96 -6.27 -7.58
N HIS A 94 4.51 -7.41 -8.08
CA HIS A 94 3.91 -7.55 -9.40
C HIS A 94 2.47 -7.02 -9.48
N LEU A 95 1.83 -6.71 -8.34
CA LEU A 95 0.49 -6.14 -8.33
C LEU A 95 0.55 -4.69 -8.82
N GLU A 96 -0.30 -4.35 -9.79
CA GLU A 96 -0.51 -2.96 -10.22
C GLU A 96 -1.36 -2.19 -9.19
N ASP A 97 -2.42 -2.84 -8.70
CA ASP A 97 -3.33 -2.38 -7.66
C ASP A 97 -3.51 -3.51 -6.62
N PRO A 98 -3.27 -3.26 -5.32
CA PRO A 98 -3.48 -4.27 -4.29
C PRO A 98 -4.97 -4.54 -3.99
N VAL A 99 -5.91 -3.67 -4.38
CA VAL A 99 -7.34 -3.78 -4.02
C VAL A 99 -7.99 -5.07 -4.53
N PRO A 100 -7.84 -5.48 -5.81
CA PRO A 100 -8.37 -6.75 -6.30
C PRO A 100 -7.84 -7.95 -5.51
N TYR A 101 -6.52 -7.99 -5.27
CA TYR A 101 -5.87 -9.05 -4.49
C TYR A 101 -6.43 -9.13 -3.06
N ILE A 102 -6.53 -7.99 -2.37
CA ILE A 102 -7.10 -7.93 -1.01
C ILE A 102 -8.56 -8.40 -1.01
N THR A 103 -9.35 -7.99 -2.01
CA THR A 103 -10.77 -8.37 -2.11
C THR A 103 -10.94 -9.87 -2.31
N GLU A 104 -10.14 -10.46 -3.20
CA GLU A 104 -10.16 -11.90 -3.47
C GLU A 104 -9.74 -12.70 -2.23
N LYS A 105 -8.61 -12.32 -1.63
CA LYS A 105 -7.97 -13.06 -0.53
C LYS A 105 -8.64 -12.87 0.82
N TYR A 106 -9.06 -11.66 1.16
CA TYR A 106 -9.54 -11.29 2.50
C TYR A 106 -11.00 -10.83 2.52
N GLY A 107 -11.66 -10.72 1.37
CA GLY A 107 -13.04 -10.28 1.29
C GLY A 107 -13.22 -8.80 1.58
N GLY A 108 -14.39 -8.43 2.10
CA GLY A 108 -14.73 -7.04 2.44
C GLY A 108 -14.14 -6.56 3.77
N GLY A 109 -13.71 -5.30 3.80
CA GLY A 109 -13.19 -4.69 5.02
C GLY A 109 -12.44 -3.37 4.80
N LYS A 110 -11.94 -2.83 5.91
CA LYS A 110 -10.93 -1.78 5.91
C LYS A 110 -9.59 -2.42 6.24
N PHE A 111 -8.58 -2.14 5.44
CA PHE A 111 -7.26 -2.75 5.56
C PHE A 111 -6.19 -1.67 5.67
N LYS A 112 -5.08 -2.00 6.32
CA LYS A 112 -3.86 -1.21 6.33
C LYS A 112 -2.71 -2.11 5.93
N ILE A 113 -1.92 -1.66 4.97
CA ILE A 113 -0.68 -2.31 4.62
C ILE A 113 0.46 -1.46 5.19
N ASN A 114 1.33 -2.08 5.98
CA ASN A 114 2.57 -1.48 6.45
C ASN A 114 3.73 -2.10 5.68
N ILE A 115 4.67 -1.29 5.22
CA ILE A 115 5.92 -1.73 4.64
C ILE A 115 7.08 -1.45 5.59
N TYR A 116 8.00 -2.40 5.68
CA TYR A 116 9.18 -2.37 6.53
C TYR A 116 10.42 -2.52 5.67
N HIS A 117 11.47 -1.78 6.01
CA HIS A 117 12.79 -1.87 5.41
C HIS A 117 13.77 -2.22 6.51
N GLU A 118 14.47 -3.36 6.39
CA GLU A 118 15.39 -3.89 7.42
C GLU A 118 14.72 -3.99 8.81
N GLY A 119 13.48 -4.46 8.85
CA GLY A 119 12.70 -4.59 10.09
C GLY A 119 12.18 -3.27 10.69
N THR A 120 12.52 -2.12 10.09
CA THR A 120 12.06 -0.80 10.53
C THR A 120 10.86 -0.35 9.71
N PHE A 121 9.86 0.24 10.37
CA PHE A 121 8.70 0.81 9.68
C PHE A 121 9.11 1.88 8.66
N ALA A 122 8.76 1.67 7.39
CA ALA A 122 9.05 2.58 6.30
C ALA A 122 7.83 3.41 5.91
N GLY A 123 6.64 2.80 5.85
CA GLY A 123 5.40 3.54 5.59
C GLY A 123 4.13 2.68 5.57
N THR A 124 3.01 3.30 5.24
CA THR A 124 1.68 2.68 5.37
C THR A 124 0.66 3.30 4.43
N GLU A 125 -0.32 2.50 3.99
CA GLU A 125 -1.48 2.96 3.23
C GLU A 125 -2.74 2.17 3.64
N ASN A 126 -3.89 2.85 3.63
CA ASN A 126 -5.17 2.24 3.96
C ASN A 126 -5.96 1.91 2.69
N PHE A 127 -6.58 0.72 2.67
CA PHE A 127 -7.39 0.23 1.58
C PHE A 127 -8.79 -0.09 2.08
N LYS A 128 -9.78 -0.05 1.18
CA LYS A 128 -11.15 -0.46 1.46
C LYS A 128 -11.64 -1.35 0.34
N THR A 129 -12.18 -2.51 0.70
CA THR A 129 -12.81 -3.45 -0.23
C THR A 129 -14.27 -3.66 0.14
N HIS A 130 -15.02 -4.34 -0.74
CA HIS A 130 -16.44 -4.62 -0.58
C HIS A 130 -16.71 -6.14 -0.56
N GLY A 131 -17.86 -6.54 -0.01
CA GLY A 131 -18.27 -7.95 0.12
C GLY A 131 -18.19 -8.45 1.56
N ASP A 132 -18.36 -9.76 1.73
CA ASP A 132 -18.27 -10.41 3.04
C ASP A 132 -16.81 -10.58 3.48
N PRO A 133 -16.48 -10.45 4.77
CA PRO A 133 -15.14 -10.66 5.27
C PRO A 133 -14.73 -12.14 5.15
N LYS A 134 -13.49 -12.38 4.70
CA LYS A 134 -12.86 -13.72 4.62
C LYS A 134 -11.54 -13.82 5.41
N TRP A 135 -11.10 -12.71 6.00
CA TRP A 135 -9.83 -12.65 6.72
C TRP A 135 -9.86 -13.47 8.01
N VAL A 136 -8.69 -13.97 8.39
CA VAL A 136 -8.45 -14.67 9.65
C VAL A 136 -7.21 -14.05 10.29
N GLU A 137 -7.29 -13.81 11.60
CA GLU A 137 -6.17 -13.29 12.36
C GLU A 137 -5.02 -14.32 12.41
N ILE A 138 -3.79 -13.84 12.26
CA ILE A 138 -2.57 -14.66 12.34
C ILE A 138 -1.66 -14.17 13.48
N PRO A 139 -0.81 -15.03 14.06
CA PRO A 139 0.16 -14.63 15.06
C PRO A 139 1.15 -13.57 14.56
N ASP A 140 1.48 -12.58 15.40
CA ASP A 140 2.47 -11.55 15.09
C ASP A 140 3.91 -11.94 15.49
N ASP A 141 4.32 -13.13 15.08
CA ASP A 141 5.70 -13.58 15.24
C ASP A 141 6.64 -12.78 14.33
N LYS A 142 7.94 -12.74 14.62
CA LYS A 142 8.91 -12.09 13.73
C LYS A 142 8.89 -12.77 12.35
N LEU A 143 8.77 -11.99 11.27
CA LEU A 143 9.17 -12.44 9.94
C LEU A 143 10.66 -12.78 10.01
N ILE A 144 11.02 -14.01 9.61
CA ILE A 144 12.41 -14.49 9.55
C ILE A 144 13.18 -13.62 8.56
#